data_AF-A0A356G4F8-F1
#
_entry.id   AF-A0A356G4F8-F1
#
_cell.length_a   1.000
_cell.length_b   1.000
_cell.length_c   1.000
_cell.angle_alpha   90.00
_cell.angle_beta   90.00
_cell.angle_gamma   90.00
#
_symmetry.space_group_name_H-M   'P 1'
#
loop_
_entity.id
_entity.type
_entity.pdbx_description
1 polymer ?
#
loop_
_entity_poly.entity_id
_entity_poly.type
_entity_poly.pdbx_seq_one_letter_code
_entity_poly.pdbx_strand_id
1 'polypeptide(L)'
;MEASTNSGDELAAYLASLERDACYRVDAVYKDGRYERTERVFFVGENGAELGPFVRKLLVADAGLGGAYETLLEAQRAGARFAHLPRIVECHRGDDRLVVVMEHVEGETLAECVDGVDGAAGRLDLARWVFPELCDAVSELHERIEPPLIHRDLKPSNVMVSKAGVTLIDLGIARTFKEGAERDTVRFGTRAYAPPEQFGFGQTGVTSDVYALGMLLFFCLAGREPTTR
;
A
#
# COMPACT_ATOMS: atom_id res chain seq x y z
N MET A 1 -17.45 6.42 -39.89
CA MET A 1 -16.08 6.96 -39.88
C MET A 1 -15.49 6.56 -38.56
N GLU A 2 -14.91 5.37 -38.51
CA GLU A 2 -14.31 4.79 -37.30
C GLU A 2 -12.96 5.46 -37.05
N ALA A 3 -12.74 5.86 -35.81
CA ALA A 3 -11.50 6.47 -35.34
C ALA A 3 -10.37 5.43 -35.39
N SER A 4 -9.53 5.54 -36.42
CA SER A 4 -8.31 4.74 -36.57
C SER A 4 -7.10 5.54 -36.05
N THR A 5 -7.13 5.83 -34.76
CA THR A 5 -6.06 6.53 -34.03
C THR A 5 -5.94 5.90 -32.64
N ASN A 6 -5.16 4.83 -32.50
CA ASN A 6 -4.78 4.33 -31.17
C ASN A 6 -3.47 3.52 -31.14
N SER A 7 -3.03 2.93 -32.25
CA SER A 7 -1.86 2.03 -32.25
C SER A 7 -0.49 2.73 -32.11
N GLY A 8 -0.39 4.00 -32.53
CA GLY A 8 0.87 4.77 -32.44
C GLY A 8 1.18 5.27 -31.03
N ASP A 9 0.14 5.67 -30.29
CA ASP A 9 0.27 6.20 -28.93
C ASP A 9 0.50 5.08 -27.92
N GLU A 10 -0.14 3.91 -28.10
CA GLU A 10 0.09 2.71 -27.29
C GLU A 10 1.55 2.23 -27.39
N LEU A 11 2.10 2.14 -28.61
CA LEU A 11 3.49 1.73 -28.81
C LEU A 11 4.49 2.71 -28.19
N ALA A 12 4.24 4.02 -28.29
CA ALA A 12 5.09 5.04 -27.68
C ALA A 12 5.06 4.97 -26.15
N ALA A 13 3.88 4.77 -25.56
CA ALA A 13 3.72 4.59 -24.11
C ALA A 13 4.44 3.31 -23.63
N TYR A 14 4.32 2.23 -24.39
CA TYR A 14 5.01 0.97 -24.12
C TYR A 14 6.53 1.12 -24.14
N LEU A 15 7.10 1.71 -25.20
CA LEU A 15 8.54 1.96 -25.31
C LEU A 15 9.06 2.87 -24.19
N ALA A 16 8.33 3.94 -23.86
CA ALA A 16 8.68 4.80 -22.73
C ALA A 16 8.63 4.06 -21.38
N SER A 17 7.74 3.07 -21.23
CA SER A 17 7.72 2.22 -20.03
C SER A 17 8.94 1.30 -19.95
N LEU A 18 9.36 0.72 -21.07
CA LEU A 18 10.56 -0.13 -21.13
C LEU A 18 11.83 0.68 -20.83
N GLU A 19 11.94 1.89 -21.35
CA GLU A 19 13.06 2.80 -21.06
C GLU A 19 13.10 3.15 -19.57
N ARG A 20 11.95 3.45 -18.95
CA ARG A 20 11.87 3.70 -17.49
C ARG A 20 12.27 2.46 -16.69
N ASP A 21 11.76 1.29 -17.04
CA ASP A 21 12.09 0.06 -16.33
C ASP A 21 13.57 -0.33 -16.46
N ALA A 22 14.21 -0.01 -17.59
CA ALA A 22 15.64 -0.21 -17.79
C ALA A 22 16.51 0.68 -16.88
N CYS A 23 15.97 1.80 -16.41
CA CYS A 23 16.65 2.69 -15.44
C CYS A 23 16.65 2.14 -14.01
N TYR A 24 16.01 1.01 -13.72
CA TYR A 24 15.97 0.46 -12.36
C TYR A 24 16.66 -0.91 -12.28
N ARG A 25 17.68 -1.00 -11.41
CA ARG A 25 18.30 -2.28 -11.04
C ARG A 25 17.50 -2.91 -9.89
N VAL A 26 17.10 -4.16 -10.07
CA VAL A 26 16.50 -4.95 -8.99
C VAL A 26 17.59 -5.42 -8.04
N ASP A 27 17.40 -5.13 -6.77
CA ASP A 27 18.32 -5.51 -5.70
C ASP A 27 17.79 -6.70 -4.89
N ALA A 28 16.49 -6.68 -4.57
CA ALA A 28 15.82 -7.77 -3.88
C ALA A 28 14.36 -7.88 -4.33
N VAL A 29 13.79 -9.08 -4.24
CA VAL A 29 12.35 -9.32 -4.43
C VAL A 29 11.75 -9.64 -3.06
N TYR A 30 10.86 -8.78 -2.58
CA TYR A 30 10.18 -8.97 -1.30
C TYR A 30 8.95 -9.85 -1.42
N LYS A 31 8.27 -9.82 -2.56
CA LYS A 31 7.06 -10.58 -2.83
C LYS A 31 6.96 -10.87 -4.32
N ASP A 32 6.63 -12.10 -4.68
CA ASP A 32 6.32 -12.49 -6.05
C ASP A 32 5.07 -13.38 -6.04
N GLY A 33 3.93 -12.78 -6.38
CA GLY A 33 2.62 -13.40 -6.32
C GLY A 33 1.85 -13.27 -7.62
N ARG A 34 0.69 -13.94 -7.69
CA ARG A 34 -0.13 -14.02 -8.91
C ARG A 34 -0.56 -12.65 -9.48
N TYR A 35 -0.81 -11.68 -8.61
CA TYR A 35 -1.37 -10.37 -8.99
C TYR A 35 -0.43 -9.20 -8.71
N GLU A 36 0.69 -9.46 -8.04
CA GLU A 36 1.61 -8.43 -7.58
C GLU A 36 3.02 -9.00 -7.45
N ARG A 37 4.00 -8.21 -7.87
CA ARG A 37 5.39 -8.39 -7.48
C ARG A 37 5.91 -7.11 -6.81
N THR A 38 6.63 -7.24 -5.71
CA THR A 38 7.21 -6.14 -4.93
C THR A 38 8.71 -6.32 -4.85
N GLU A 39 9.46 -5.30 -5.24
CA GLU A 39 10.90 -5.32 -5.39
C GLU A 39 11.54 -4.14 -4.66
N ARG A 40 12.72 -4.34 -4.09
CA ARG A 40 13.64 -3.25 -3.79
C ARG A 40 14.48 -2.97 -5.02
N VAL A 41 14.49 -1.71 -5.44
CA VAL A 41 15.19 -1.27 -6.65
C VAL A 41 16.06 -0.05 -6.39
N PHE A 42 17.07 0.14 -7.23
CA PHE A 42 17.88 1.36 -7.29
C PHE A 42 17.74 1.96 -8.69
N PHE A 43 17.51 3.27 -8.76
CA PHE A 43 17.58 4.00 -10.02
C PHE A 43 19.05 4.10 -10.45
N VAL A 44 19.34 3.79 -11.70
CA VAL A 44 20.67 3.83 -12.30
C VAL A 44 20.67 4.91 -13.39
N GLY A 45 21.37 6.01 -13.14
CA GLY A 45 21.52 7.08 -14.12
C GLY A 45 22.45 6.68 -15.27
N GLU A 46 22.41 7.44 -16.37
CA GLU A 46 23.27 7.20 -17.56
C GLU A 46 24.77 7.20 -17.24
N ASN A 47 25.18 7.91 -16.19
CA ASN A 47 26.56 7.95 -15.70
C ASN A 47 26.92 6.76 -14.78
N GLY A 48 26.01 5.81 -14.58
CA GLY A 48 26.16 4.67 -13.68
C GLY A 48 25.96 4.99 -12.19
N ALA A 49 25.60 6.23 -11.84
CA ALA A 49 25.30 6.57 -10.46
C ALA A 49 23.98 5.93 -10.01
N GLU A 50 23.98 5.37 -8.81
CA GLU A 50 22.78 4.77 -8.22
C GLU A 50 22.10 5.71 -7.23
N LEU A 51 20.77 5.76 -7.27
CA LEU A 51 19.92 6.45 -6.30
C LEU A 51 18.91 5.46 -5.73
N GLY A 52 18.73 5.45 -4.42
CA GLY A 52 17.80 4.56 -3.72
C GLY A 52 18.25 4.25 -2.29
N PRO A 53 17.64 3.22 -1.65
CA PRO A 53 16.70 2.28 -2.24
C PRO A 53 15.30 2.86 -2.47
N PHE A 54 14.57 2.25 -3.42
CA PHE A 54 13.14 2.45 -3.66
C PHE A 54 12.41 1.12 -3.58
N VAL A 55 11.08 1.18 -3.43
CA VAL A 55 10.20 0.01 -3.60
C VAL A 55 9.45 0.15 -4.91
N ARG A 56 9.55 -0.87 -5.76
CA ARG A 56 8.77 -1.01 -6.99
C ARG A 56 7.70 -2.08 -6.83
N LYS A 57 6.44 -1.73 -7.09
CA LYS A 57 5.31 -2.65 -7.17
C LYS A 57 4.85 -2.79 -8.62
N LEU A 58 4.70 -4.03 -9.06
CA LEU A 58 4.19 -4.42 -10.37
C LEU A 58 2.84 -5.11 -10.16
N LEU A 59 1.76 -4.40 -10.38
CA LEU A 59 0.38 -4.85 -10.12
C LEU A 59 -0.31 -5.19 -11.44
N VAL A 60 -1.05 -6.30 -11.52
CA VAL A 60 -1.82 -6.64 -12.73
C VAL A 60 -2.96 -5.64 -12.92
N ALA A 61 -3.00 -4.96 -14.07
CA ALA A 61 -3.92 -3.84 -14.32
C ALA A 61 -5.41 -4.25 -14.24
N ASP A 62 -5.76 -5.40 -14.82
CA ASP A 62 -7.14 -5.91 -14.88
C ASP A 62 -7.66 -6.46 -13.55
N ALA A 63 -6.81 -6.55 -12.52
CA ALA A 63 -7.23 -7.01 -11.20
C ALA A 63 -7.95 -5.93 -10.37
N GLY A 64 -8.05 -4.70 -10.89
CA GLY A 64 -8.63 -3.55 -10.17
C GLY A 64 -7.76 -3.09 -9.00
N LEU A 65 -6.46 -3.37 -9.04
CA LEU A 65 -5.49 -3.05 -8.00
C LEU A 65 -4.78 -1.72 -8.27
N GLY A 66 -4.35 -1.08 -7.18
CA GLY A 66 -3.41 0.04 -7.20
C GLY A 66 -3.95 1.40 -7.63
N GLY A 67 -5.26 1.57 -7.88
CA GLY A 67 -5.85 2.90 -8.15
C GLY A 67 -5.58 3.92 -7.03
N ALA A 68 -5.45 3.45 -5.78
CA ALA A 68 -5.05 4.29 -4.65
C ALA A 68 -3.67 4.95 -4.83
N TYR A 69 -2.73 4.30 -5.52
CA TYR A 69 -1.40 4.89 -5.78
C TYR A 69 -1.45 6.05 -6.76
N GLU A 70 -2.32 5.98 -7.77
CA GLU A 70 -2.56 7.07 -8.71
C GLU A 70 -3.17 8.27 -7.97
N THR A 71 -4.23 8.04 -7.19
CA THR A 71 -4.86 9.09 -6.37
C THR A 71 -3.88 9.71 -5.37
N LEU A 72 -3.05 8.90 -4.71
CA LEU A 72 -2.05 9.40 -3.77
C LEU A 72 -0.98 10.24 -4.46
N LEU A 73 -0.49 9.81 -5.64
CA LEU A 73 0.49 10.57 -6.42
C LEU A 73 -0.09 11.92 -6.87
N GLU A 74 -1.34 11.95 -7.34
CA GLU A 74 -2.04 13.18 -7.71
C GLU A 74 -2.13 14.15 -6.52
N ALA A 75 -2.55 13.66 -5.35
CA ALA A 75 -2.61 14.46 -4.14
C ALA A 75 -1.22 15.01 -3.74
N GLN A 76 -0.17 14.18 -3.78
CA GLN A 76 1.20 14.60 -3.46
C GLN A 76 1.72 15.67 -4.44
N ARG A 77 1.41 15.53 -5.74
CA ARG A 77 1.73 16.53 -6.78
C ARG A 77 0.97 17.84 -6.60
N ALA A 78 -0.27 17.78 -6.12
CA ALA A 78 -1.07 18.95 -5.75
C ALA A 78 -0.57 19.64 -4.47
N GLY A 79 0.46 19.11 -3.82
CA GLY A 79 1.09 19.72 -2.64
C GLY A 79 0.69 19.08 -1.31
N ALA A 80 -0.18 18.06 -1.31
CA ALA A 80 -0.45 17.30 -0.09
C ALA A 80 0.83 16.64 0.44
N ARG A 81 0.92 16.51 1.76
CA ARG A 81 2.06 15.95 2.47
C ARG A 81 1.54 14.97 3.50
N PHE A 82 1.84 13.69 3.36
CA PHE A 82 1.38 12.64 4.25
C PHE A 82 2.52 12.27 5.19
N ALA A 83 2.26 12.24 6.49
CA ALA A 83 3.26 11.89 7.49
C ALA A 83 3.43 10.37 7.60
N HIS A 84 2.36 9.62 7.30
CA HIS A 84 2.30 8.17 7.55
C HIS A 84 2.14 7.35 6.27
N LEU A 85 2.35 7.95 5.10
CA LEU A 85 2.29 7.27 3.81
C LEU A 85 3.57 7.53 3.02
N PRO A 86 4.06 6.53 2.26
CA PRO A 86 5.26 6.70 1.47
C PRO A 86 5.07 7.74 0.38
N ARG A 87 6.15 8.48 0.09
CA ARG A 87 6.20 9.31 -1.12
C ARG A 87 6.19 8.42 -2.37
N ILE A 88 5.21 8.63 -3.24
CA ILE A 88 5.17 8.00 -4.57
C ILE A 88 6.06 8.83 -5.49
N VAL A 89 7.05 8.18 -6.09
CA VAL A 89 8.00 8.79 -7.02
C VAL A 89 7.40 8.73 -8.43
N GLU A 90 6.93 7.56 -8.82
CA GLU A 90 6.34 7.30 -10.14
C GLU A 90 5.15 6.34 -10.01
N CYS A 91 4.14 6.55 -10.84
CA CYS A 91 3.00 5.65 -10.98
C CYS A 91 2.55 5.73 -12.44
N HIS A 92 2.58 4.63 -13.17
CA HIS A 92 2.15 4.59 -14.56
C HIS A 92 1.56 3.24 -14.96
N ARG A 93 0.57 3.28 -15.85
CA ARG A 93 -0.01 2.08 -16.46
C ARG A 93 0.76 1.74 -17.74
N GLY A 94 1.20 0.49 -17.82
CA GLY A 94 1.49 -0.20 -19.08
C GLY A 94 0.31 -1.10 -19.47
N ASP A 95 0.48 -1.87 -20.54
CA ASP A 95 -0.61 -2.64 -21.16
C ASP A 95 -1.21 -3.70 -20.23
N ASP A 96 -0.40 -4.40 -19.43
CA ASP A 96 -0.84 -5.47 -18.53
C ASP A 96 -0.65 -5.14 -17.04
N ARG A 97 0.08 -4.06 -16.73
CA ARG A 97 0.57 -3.76 -15.39
C ARG A 97 0.48 -2.29 -15.02
N LEU A 98 0.15 -2.03 -13.77
CA LEU A 98 0.43 -0.78 -13.09
C LEU A 98 1.80 -0.90 -12.40
N VAL A 99 2.72 -0.01 -12.75
CA VAL A 99 4.03 0.11 -12.12
C VAL A 99 3.99 1.27 -11.15
N VAL A 100 4.37 1.02 -9.91
CA VAL A 100 4.47 2.04 -8.85
C VAL A 100 5.86 2.01 -8.28
N VAL A 101 6.55 3.14 -8.28
CA VAL A 101 7.83 3.34 -7.60
C VAL A 101 7.62 4.32 -6.46
N MET A 102 8.00 3.93 -5.25
CA MET A 102 7.84 4.74 -4.05
C MET A 102 9.08 4.69 -3.18
N GLU A 103 9.18 5.60 -2.22
CA GLU A 103 10.27 5.58 -1.27
C GLU A 103 10.35 4.26 -0.51
N HIS A 104 11.58 3.83 -0.23
CA HIS A 104 11.81 2.73 0.69
C HIS A 104 11.73 3.25 2.12
N VAL A 105 10.70 2.83 2.85
CA VAL A 105 10.53 3.18 4.26
C VAL A 105 11.46 2.31 5.11
N GLU A 106 12.35 2.94 5.87
CA GLU A 106 13.21 2.26 6.82
C GLU A 106 12.46 1.91 8.11
N GLY A 107 12.91 0.85 8.78
CA GLY A 107 12.36 0.41 10.06
C GLY A 107 12.15 -1.09 10.10
N GLU A 108 11.41 -1.52 11.11
CA GLU A 108 10.93 -2.88 11.28
C GLU A 108 9.41 -2.89 11.05
N THR A 109 8.89 -4.00 10.55
CA THR A 109 7.43 -4.19 10.52
C THR A 109 6.88 -4.28 11.94
N LEU A 110 5.62 -3.92 12.13
CA LEU A 110 4.96 -4.07 13.43
C LEU A 110 4.97 -5.55 13.91
N ALA A 111 4.99 -6.51 12.98
CA ALA A 111 5.17 -7.93 13.30
C ALA A 111 6.51 -8.17 14.01
N GLU A 112 7.60 -7.71 13.40
CA GLU A 112 8.96 -7.84 13.94
C GLU A 112 9.11 -7.10 15.27
N CYS A 113 8.53 -5.90 15.41
CA CYS A 113 8.54 -5.17 16.67
C CYS A 113 7.84 -5.93 17.79
N VAL A 114 6.68 -6.57 17.52
CA VAL A 114 5.95 -7.35 18.52
C VAL A 114 6.70 -8.63 18.90
N ASP A 115 7.36 -9.27 17.94
CA ASP A 115 8.21 -10.44 18.20
C ASP A 115 9.48 -10.11 18.99
N GLY A 116 10.00 -8.88 18.83
CA GLY A 116 11.20 -8.39 19.49
C GLY A 116 11.01 -7.86 20.92
N VAL A 117 9.76 -7.69 21.39
CA VAL A 117 9.49 -7.16 22.75
C VAL A 117 9.23 -8.26 23.78
N ASP A 118 9.87 -8.12 24.94
CA ASP A 118 9.74 -9.08 26.03
C ASP A 118 8.48 -8.83 26.88
N GLY A 119 7.66 -9.88 26.99
CA GLY A 119 6.55 -9.95 27.93
C GLY A 119 5.41 -8.95 27.67
N ALA A 120 4.43 -8.97 28.57
CA ALA A 120 3.23 -8.13 28.43
C ALA A 120 3.51 -6.63 28.62
N ALA A 121 4.52 -6.28 29.43
CA ALA A 121 4.88 -4.89 29.69
C ALA A 121 5.48 -4.24 28.43
N GLY A 122 6.45 -4.89 27.76
CA GLY A 122 7.05 -4.37 26.53
C GLY A 122 6.02 -4.22 25.40
N ARG A 123 5.10 -5.20 25.28
CA ARG A 123 3.98 -5.12 24.33
C ARG A 123 3.01 -3.98 24.62
N LEU A 124 2.73 -3.70 25.90
CA LEU A 124 1.89 -2.57 26.28
C LEU A 124 2.56 -1.24 25.93
N ASP A 125 3.87 -1.11 26.19
CA ASP A 125 4.62 0.11 25.86
C ASP A 125 4.69 0.34 24.35
N LEU A 126 4.95 -0.72 23.56
CA LEU A 126 4.90 -0.67 22.11
C LEU A 126 3.50 -0.24 21.62
N ALA A 127 2.43 -0.85 22.13
CA ALA A 127 1.06 -0.51 21.74
C ALA A 127 0.70 0.94 22.07
N ARG A 128 1.13 1.45 23.24
CA ARG A 128 0.90 2.85 23.65
C ARG A 128 1.58 3.87 22.76
N TRP A 129 2.71 3.49 22.17
CA TRP A 129 3.44 4.35 21.24
C TRP A 129 2.88 4.25 19.81
N VAL A 130 2.71 3.04 19.29
CA VAL A 130 2.36 2.81 17.88
C VAL A 130 0.88 3.04 17.58
N PHE A 131 -0.02 2.73 18.51
CA PHE A 131 -1.46 2.75 18.20
C PHE A 131 -2.03 4.15 17.90
N PRO A 132 -1.66 5.23 18.61
CA PRO A 132 -2.08 6.58 18.22
C PRO A 132 -1.63 6.96 16.80
N GLU A 133 -0.37 6.67 16.47
CA GLU A 133 0.20 6.94 15.14
C GLU A 133 -0.48 6.12 14.04
N LEU A 134 -0.89 4.88 14.33
CA LEU A 134 -1.71 4.07 13.43
C LEU A 134 -3.09 4.69 13.16
N CYS A 135 -3.73 5.23 14.18
CA CYS A 135 -4.99 5.95 14.03
C CYS A 135 -4.79 7.19 13.15
N ASP A 136 -3.74 7.98 13.41
CA ASP A 136 -3.41 9.16 12.61
C ASP A 136 -3.14 8.77 11.14
N ALA A 137 -2.42 7.68 10.89
CA ALA A 137 -2.16 7.16 9.55
C ALA A 137 -3.43 6.79 8.78
N VAL A 138 -4.39 6.13 9.45
CA VAL A 138 -5.68 5.77 8.85
C VAL A 138 -6.55 7.02 8.64
N SER A 139 -6.54 7.96 9.58
CA SER A 139 -7.19 9.26 9.42
C SER A 139 -6.63 10.04 8.23
N GLU A 140 -5.33 9.97 7.95
CA GLU A 140 -4.77 10.60 6.73
C GLU A 140 -5.41 10.07 5.44
N LEU A 141 -5.62 8.76 5.35
CA LEU A 141 -6.27 8.14 4.19
C LEU A 141 -7.76 8.52 4.08
N HIS A 142 -8.45 8.59 5.22
CA HIS A 142 -9.89 8.80 5.27
C HIS A 142 -10.29 10.27 5.10
N GLU A 143 -9.50 11.20 5.62
CA GLU A 143 -9.91 12.62 5.76
C GLU A 143 -9.13 13.56 4.83
N ARG A 144 -7.92 13.19 4.41
CA ARG A 144 -7.03 14.08 3.65
C ARG A 144 -7.03 13.81 2.15
N ILE A 145 -7.78 12.82 1.70
CA ILE A 145 -7.94 12.43 0.30
C ILE A 145 -9.43 12.40 0.00
N GLU A 146 -9.84 13.09 -1.07
CA GLU A 146 -11.22 13.14 -1.51
C GLU A 146 -11.34 12.47 -2.90
N PRO A 147 -12.14 11.39 -3.03
CA PRO A 147 -12.89 10.72 -1.98
C PRO A 147 -11.99 9.88 -1.04
N PRO A 148 -12.46 9.53 0.18
CA PRO A 148 -11.68 8.78 1.17
C PRO A 148 -11.06 7.51 0.59
N LEU A 149 -9.77 7.28 0.87
CA LEU A 149 -9.13 6.01 0.55
C LEU A 149 -9.32 5.02 1.71
N ILE A 150 -9.89 3.86 1.41
CA ILE A 150 -10.05 2.77 2.38
C ILE A 150 -8.93 1.76 2.14
N HIS A 151 -8.13 1.47 3.17
CA HIS A 151 -6.92 0.65 3.05
C HIS A 151 -7.23 -0.83 2.80
N ARG A 152 -8.18 -1.43 3.54
CA ARG A 152 -8.69 -2.81 3.38
C ARG A 152 -7.71 -3.97 3.63
N ASP A 153 -6.43 -3.71 3.91
CA ASP A 153 -5.42 -4.72 4.25
C ASP A 153 -4.49 -4.25 5.37
N LEU A 154 -5.05 -3.57 6.37
CA LEU A 154 -4.29 -3.24 7.58
C LEU A 154 -3.93 -4.54 8.30
N LYS A 155 -2.63 -4.80 8.40
CA LYS A 155 -2.03 -5.97 9.07
C LYS A 155 -0.60 -5.65 9.49
N PRO A 156 0.00 -6.39 10.43
CA PRO A 156 1.29 -6.01 11.02
C PRO A 156 2.43 -5.88 10.00
N SER A 157 2.44 -6.69 8.93
CA SER A 157 3.45 -6.61 7.87
C SER A 157 3.30 -5.42 6.91
N ASN A 158 2.18 -4.69 6.97
CA ASN A 158 1.94 -3.48 6.16
C ASN A 158 2.19 -2.19 6.97
N VAL A 159 2.67 -2.31 8.21
CA VAL A 159 2.96 -1.20 9.11
C VAL A 159 4.46 -1.20 9.38
N MET A 160 5.16 -0.17 8.92
CA MET A 160 6.56 0.07 9.27
C MET A 160 6.64 0.95 10.50
N VAL A 161 7.56 0.59 11.39
CA VAL A 161 7.80 1.26 12.66
C VAL A 161 9.28 1.64 12.71
N SER A 162 9.54 2.93 12.93
CA SER A 162 10.89 3.46 13.03
C SER A 162 10.96 4.56 14.08
N LYS A 163 12.15 5.13 14.30
CA LYS A 163 12.32 6.32 15.14
C LYS A 163 11.57 7.55 14.61
N ALA A 164 11.25 7.58 13.32
CA ALA A 164 10.51 8.67 12.70
C ALA A 164 8.98 8.58 12.92
N GLY A 165 8.48 7.41 13.37
CA GLY A 165 7.06 7.16 13.59
C GLY A 165 6.59 5.92 12.84
N VAL A 166 5.29 5.89 12.55
CA VAL A 166 4.62 4.79 11.85
C VAL A 166 4.30 5.16 10.40
N THR A 167 4.45 4.21 9.48
CA THR A 167 4.11 4.40 8.07
C THR A 167 3.41 3.17 7.50
N LEU A 168 2.29 3.38 6.80
CA LEU A 168 1.56 2.33 6.08
C LEU A 168 2.18 2.16 4.69
N ILE A 169 2.65 0.95 4.37
CA ILE A 169 3.47 0.71 3.18
C ILE A 169 2.78 -0.04 2.03
N ASP A 170 1.54 -0.50 2.21
CA ASP A 170 0.84 -1.28 1.19
C ASP A 170 -0.59 -0.80 0.92
N LEU A 171 -0.76 -0.06 -0.17
CA LEU A 171 -2.05 0.42 -0.65
C LEU A 171 -2.55 -0.38 -1.87
N GLY A 172 -1.97 -1.56 -2.14
CA GLY A 172 -2.22 -2.33 -3.36
C GLY A 172 -3.69 -2.69 -3.58
N ILE A 173 -4.42 -2.98 -2.50
CA ILE A 173 -5.87 -3.28 -2.54
C ILE A 173 -6.75 -2.14 -1.99
N ALA A 174 -6.13 -1.01 -1.66
CA ALA A 174 -6.83 0.16 -1.18
C ALA A 174 -7.68 0.74 -2.31
N ARG A 175 -8.79 1.38 -1.93
CA ARG A 175 -9.73 1.92 -2.90
C ARG A 175 -10.37 3.20 -2.42
N THR A 176 -10.72 4.04 -3.37
CA THR A 176 -11.61 5.17 -3.16
C THR A 176 -13.00 4.68 -2.75
N PHE A 177 -13.54 5.25 -1.69
CA PHE A 177 -14.92 5.02 -1.27
C PHE A 177 -15.89 5.54 -2.34
N LYS A 178 -16.94 4.76 -2.65
CA LYS A 178 -17.98 5.13 -3.63
C LYS A 178 -19.35 4.95 -3.00
N GLU A 179 -20.04 6.03 -2.68
CA GLU A 179 -21.36 5.95 -2.07
C GLU A 179 -22.35 5.19 -2.99
N GLY A 180 -23.03 4.16 -2.46
CA GLY A 180 -24.08 3.42 -3.17
C GLY A 180 -23.66 2.18 -3.98
N ALA A 181 -22.42 1.67 -3.84
CA ALA A 181 -22.04 0.41 -4.48
C ALA A 181 -22.56 -0.80 -3.68
N GLU A 182 -23.35 -1.68 -4.31
CA GLU A 182 -23.99 -2.81 -3.59
C GLU A 182 -23.00 -3.88 -3.09
N ARG A 183 -21.90 -4.13 -3.82
CA ARG A 183 -20.91 -5.18 -3.51
C ARG A 183 -19.54 -4.87 -4.08
N ASP A 184 -18.52 -5.44 -3.47
CA ASP A 184 -17.15 -5.44 -3.97
C ASP A 184 -16.99 -6.47 -5.10
N THR A 185 -16.40 -6.06 -6.22
CA THR A 185 -16.15 -6.94 -7.39
C THR A 185 -15.08 -8.00 -7.14
N VAL A 186 -14.19 -7.79 -6.15
CA VAL A 186 -13.11 -8.73 -5.83
C VAL A 186 -12.89 -8.85 -4.32
N ARG A 187 -12.81 -10.10 -3.83
CA ARG A 187 -12.55 -10.45 -2.42
C ARG A 187 -11.05 -10.39 -2.14
N PHE A 188 -10.57 -9.28 -1.62
CA PHE A 188 -9.19 -9.10 -1.15
C PHE A 188 -9.19 -8.76 0.35
N GLY A 189 -8.12 -9.18 1.05
CA GLY A 189 -7.91 -8.91 2.47
C GLY A 189 -7.32 -10.12 3.22
N THR A 190 -6.60 -9.83 4.30
CA THR A 190 -6.01 -10.86 5.17
C THR A 190 -7.05 -11.36 6.18
N ARG A 191 -7.33 -12.68 6.20
CA ARG A 191 -8.47 -13.25 6.94
C ARG A 191 -8.56 -12.87 8.42
N ALA A 192 -7.43 -12.76 9.11
CA ALA A 192 -7.39 -12.46 10.54
C ALA A 192 -7.75 -11.01 10.89
N TYR A 193 -7.58 -10.09 9.93
CA TYR A 193 -7.74 -8.64 10.14
C TYR A 193 -8.96 -8.06 9.41
N ALA A 194 -9.46 -8.76 8.40
CA ALA A 194 -10.56 -8.30 7.58
C ALA A 194 -11.92 -8.45 8.31
N PRO A 195 -12.75 -7.41 8.38
CA PRO A 195 -14.12 -7.48 8.88
C PRO A 195 -15.02 -8.34 7.98
N PRO A 196 -16.18 -8.81 8.49
CA PRO A 196 -17.07 -9.72 7.75
C PRO A 196 -17.50 -9.17 6.39
N GLU A 197 -17.78 -7.87 6.25
CA GLU A 197 -18.21 -7.28 4.98
C GLU A 197 -17.22 -7.49 3.82
N GLN A 198 -15.92 -7.59 4.09
CA GLN A 198 -14.89 -7.90 3.08
C GLN A 198 -15.05 -9.29 2.45
N PHE A 199 -15.77 -10.20 3.09
CA PHE A 199 -16.07 -11.53 2.55
C PHE A 199 -17.33 -11.58 1.69
N GLY A 200 -17.91 -10.43 1.37
CA GLY A 200 -19.06 -10.29 0.47
C GLY A 200 -20.39 -10.07 1.18
N PHE A 201 -20.36 -9.69 2.46
CA PHE A 201 -21.55 -9.36 3.24
C PHE A 201 -21.94 -7.87 3.19
N GLY A 202 -21.12 -7.02 2.55
CA GLY A 202 -21.43 -5.60 2.38
C GLY A 202 -20.33 -4.85 1.64
N GLN A 203 -20.53 -3.53 1.48
CA GLN A 203 -19.54 -2.62 0.94
C GLN A 203 -18.53 -2.24 2.02
N THR A 204 -17.22 -2.35 1.74
CA THR A 204 -16.21 -1.82 2.67
C THR A 204 -16.20 -0.29 2.67
N GLY A 205 -16.06 0.29 3.86
CA GLY A 205 -15.94 1.73 4.07
C GLY A 205 -14.95 2.04 5.18
N VAL A 206 -14.99 3.27 5.70
CA VAL A 206 -14.10 3.73 6.78
C VAL A 206 -14.17 2.82 8.01
N THR A 207 -15.35 2.28 8.32
CA THR A 207 -15.56 1.35 9.45
C THR A 207 -14.81 0.03 9.28
N SER A 208 -14.48 -0.36 8.05
CA SER A 208 -13.73 -1.59 7.80
C SER A 208 -12.27 -1.46 8.26
N ASP A 209 -11.65 -0.30 8.03
CA ASP A 209 -10.30 -0.02 8.53
C ASP A 209 -10.30 0.15 10.06
N VAL A 210 -11.38 0.71 10.64
CA VAL A 210 -11.55 0.81 12.11
C VAL A 210 -11.58 -0.57 12.76
N TYR A 211 -12.25 -1.55 12.15
CA TYR A 211 -12.21 -2.93 12.62
C TYR A 211 -10.79 -3.50 12.60
N ALA A 212 -10.07 -3.28 11.49
CA ALA A 212 -8.71 -3.78 11.33
C ALA A 212 -7.72 -3.09 12.31
N LEU A 213 -7.91 -1.81 12.63
CA LEU A 213 -7.19 -1.13 13.72
C LEU A 213 -7.41 -1.83 15.07
N GLY A 214 -8.64 -2.23 15.38
CA GLY A 214 -8.94 -3.03 16.57
C GLY A 214 -8.18 -4.36 16.60
N MET A 215 -8.05 -5.03 15.45
CA MET A 215 -7.28 -6.27 15.31
C MET A 215 -5.77 -6.05 15.43
N LEU A 216 -5.25 -4.94 14.93
CA LEU A 216 -3.85 -4.54 15.14
C LEU A 216 -3.57 -4.26 16.62
N LEU A 217 -4.46 -3.53 17.31
CA LEU A 217 -4.31 -3.29 18.74
C LEU A 217 -4.33 -4.61 19.54
N PHE A 218 -5.23 -5.53 19.19
CA PHE A 218 -5.24 -6.86 19.75
C PHE A 218 -3.90 -7.56 19.54
N PHE A 219 -3.38 -7.56 18.31
CA PHE A 219 -2.10 -8.19 17.97
C PHE A 219 -0.96 -7.61 18.82
N CYS A 220 -0.85 -6.28 18.91
CA CYS A 220 0.17 -5.60 19.72
C CYS A 220 0.12 -6.03 21.19
N LEU A 221 -1.06 -6.14 21.79
CA LEU A 221 -1.22 -6.47 23.21
C LEU A 221 -1.07 -7.97 23.47
N ALA A 222 -1.65 -8.81 22.61
CA ALA A 222 -1.71 -10.25 22.79
C ALA A 222 -0.44 -10.97 22.33
N GLY A 223 0.36 -10.37 21.44
CA GLY A 223 1.56 -10.98 20.86
C GLY A 223 1.25 -12.17 19.95
N ARG A 224 0.04 -12.22 19.39
CA ARG A 224 -0.40 -13.29 18.49
C ARG A 224 -1.50 -12.82 17.55
N GLU A 225 -1.59 -13.49 16.42
CA GLU A 225 -2.63 -13.30 15.41
C GLU A 225 -4.05 -13.45 16.01
N PRO A 226 -5.02 -12.59 15.60
CA PRO A 226 -6.42 -12.80 15.91
C PRO A 226 -6.92 -14.13 15.32
N THR A 227 -7.53 -14.97 16.15
CA THR A 227 -8.13 -16.22 15.68
C THR A 227 -9.51 -15.92 15.11
N THR A 228 -9.69 -16.11 13.81
CA THR A 228 -11.03 -16.19 13.20
C THR A 228 -11.66 -17.52 13.59
N ARG A 229 -12.69 -17.49 14.43
CA ARG A 229 -13.55 -18.65 14.69
C ARG A 229 -14.66 -18.72 13.66
#